data_AF-A0A9N8DP39-F1
#
_entry.id   AF-A0A9N8DP39-F1
#
_cell.length_a   1.000
_cell.length_b   1.000
_cell.length_c   1.000
_cell.angle_alpha   90.00
_cell.angle_beta   90.00
_cell.angle_gamma   90.00
#
_symmetry.space_group_name_H-M   'P 1'
#
loop_
_entity.id
_entity.type
_entity.pdbx_description
1 polymer ?
#
loop_
_entity_poly.entity_id
_entity_poly.type
_entity_poly.pdbx_seq_one_letter_code
_entity_poly.pdbx_strand_id
1 'polypeptide(L)'
;MGIIRSRQEDTRTAQMMALIFPELDSKFAQFPMKRGNWLYPIETESDEQGCPAFIPLDKMTEMKEHYVYGSATHKHLGTRQGYYHVLTKEAHMILHHRMQGPLQLQYLCAIDGHKREAWSRTQKILKFRSLCGLADDDHCLFTGNRVQTIQGKSALAALLGASGMSRYA
;
A
#
# COMPACT_ATOMS: atom_id res chain seq x y z
N MET A 1 23.92 5.27 13.95
CA MET A 1 23.13 4.28 14.73
C MET A 1 21.67 4.35 14.29
N GLY A 2 21.20 3.50 13.37
CA GLY A 2 19.84 3.70 12.80
C GLY A 2 19.18 2.52 12.09
N ILE A 3 19.60 1.27 12.33
CA ILE A 3 19.09 0.09 11.60
C ILE A 3 18.78 -1.06 12.57
N ILE A 4 18.20 -0.74 13.73
CA ILE A 4 17.58 -1.72 14.63
C ILE A 4 16.19 -1.18 14.99
N ARG A 5 15.38 -0.84 13.98
CA ARG A 5 13.94 -0.93 14.17
C ARG A 5 13.65 -2.42 14.30
N SER A 6 13.12 -2.83 15.44
CA SER A 6 13.11 -4.24 15.81
C SER A 6 12.20 -5.02 14.87
N ARG A 7 12.64 -6.18 14.38
CA ARG A 7 11.81 -7.15 13.62
C ARG A 7 10.45 -7.45 14.30
N GLN A 8 10.40 -7.26 15.63
CA GLN A 8 9.19 -7.37 16.44
C GLN A 8 8.16 -6.25 16.17
N GLU A 9 8.60 -5.01 15.96
CA GLU A 9 7.70 -3.90 15.60
C GLU A 9 7.06 -4.09 14.23
N ASP A 10 7.81 -4.62 13.27
CA ASP A 10 7.32 -4.91 11.92
C ASP A 10 6.26 -6.02 11.96
N THR A 11 6.56 -7.11 12.67
CA THR A 11 5.62 -8.23 12.88
C THR A 11 4.34 -7.75 13.57
N ARG A 12 4.47 -6.92 14.61
CA ARG A 12 3.32 -6.35 15.33
C ARG A 12 2.49 -5.44 14.42
N THR A 13 3.15 -4.68 13.54
CA THR A 13 2.47 -3.81 12.57
C THR A 13 1.67 -4.63 11.56
N ALA A 14 2.24 -5.70 11.02
CA ALA A 14 1.54 -6.60 10.11
C ALA A 14 0.30 -7.24 10.77
N GLN A 15 0.44 -7.74 12.01
CA GLN A 15 -0.68 -8.28 12.78
C GLN A 15 -1.76 -7.23 13.04
N MET A 16 -1.38 -5.99 13.37
CA MET A 16 -2.32 -4.89 13.56
C MET A 16 -3.10 -4.57 12.29
N MET A 17 -2.45 -4.61 11.13
CA MET A 17 -3.11 -4.38 9.84
C MET A 17 -4.14 -5.47 9.53
N ALA A 18 -3.81 -6.74 9.81
CA ALA A 18 -4.71 -7.88 9.64
C ALA A 18 -5.96 -7.79 10.53
N LEU A 19 -5.86 -7.18 11.73
CA LEU A 19 -7.02 -6.90 12.60
C LEU A 19 -8.00 -5.88 12.00
N ILE A 20 -7.52 -5.00 11.11
CA ILE A 20 -8.37 -4.01 10.43
C ILE A 20 -8.98 -4.59 9.16
N PHE A 21 -8.15 -5.23 8.34
CA PHE A 21 -8.55 -5.87 7.09
C PHE A 21 -7.96 -7.27 7.01
N PRO A 22 -8.78 -8.33 6.99
CA PRO A 22 -8.28 -9.70 6.92
C PRO A 22 -7.47 -9.97 5.64
N GLU A 23 -7.72 -9.23 4.55
CA GLU A 23 -6.94 -9.35 3.30
C GLU A 23 -5.44 -9.01 3.49
N LEU A 24 -5.11 -8.25 4.54
CA LEU A 24 -3.74 -7.86 4.88
C LEU A 24 -2.99 -8.92 5.72
N ASP A 25 -3.66 -10.00 6.13
CA ASP A 25 -3.01 -11.18 6.73
C ASP A 25 -2.24 -12.02 5.68
N SER A 26 -2.40 -11.67 4.40
CA SER A 26 -1.66 -12.26 3.30
C SER A 26 -0.14 -12.13 3.49
N LYS A 27 0.59 -13.23 3.21
CA LYS A 27 2.07 -13.23 3.13
C LYS A 27 2.62 -12.17 2.17
N PHE A 28 1.83 -11.75 1.19
CA PHE A 28 2.20 -10.74 0.21
C PHE A 28 1.93 -9.31 0.69
N ALA A 29 1.11 -9.11 1.72
CA ALA A 29 0.75 -7.81 2.25
C ALA A 29 1.59 -7.40 3.49
N GLN A 30 2.62 -8.17 3.82
CA GLN A 30 3.51 -7.99 4.97
C GLN A 30 4.09 -6.57 5.07
N PHE A 31 4.49 -6.20 6.28
CA PHE A 31 5.21 -4.97 6.56
C PHE A 31 6.60 -5.29 7.14
N PRO A 32 7.68 -4.65 6.64
CA PRO A 32 7.72 -3.83 5.42
C PRO A 32 7.54 -4.68 4.16
N MET A 33 6.82 -4.16 3.17
CA MET A 33 6.73 -4.74 1.84
C MET A 33 8.03 -4.47 1.08
N LYS A 34 8.59 -5.50 0.43
CA LYS A 34 9.82 -5.45 -0.36
C LYS A 34 9.64 -6.19 -1.69
N ARG A 35 9.41 -5.44 -2.77
CA ARG A 35 9.11 -5.95 -4.12
C ARG A 35 9.69 -5.08 -5.24
N GLY A 36 9.98 -3.81 -4.99
CA GLY A 36 10.29 -2.83 -6.03
C GLY A 36 9.02 -2.28 -6.67
N ASN A 37 8.49 -2.99 -7.66
CA ASN A 37 7.38 -2.52 -8.49
C ASN A 37 6.02 -3.15 -8.12
N TRP A 38 4.95 -2.38 -8.29
CA TRP A 38 3.58 -2.88 -8.24
C TRP A 38 3.32 -3.84 -9.41
N LEU A 39 2.48 -4.85 -9.20
CA LEU A 39 1.88 -5.59 -10.31
C LEU A 39 0.90 -4.69 -11.05
N TYR A 40 0.94 -4.73 -12.38
CA TYR A 40 -0.07 -4.08 -13.21
C TYR A 40 -1.34 -4.95 -13.25
N PRO A 41 -2.53 -4.38 -13.06
CA PRO A 41 -3.78 -5.13 -12.87
C PRO A 41 -4.41 -5.58 -14.20
N ILE A 42 -3.67 -6.39 -14.95
CA ILE A 42 -4.12 -7.08 -16.17
C ILE A 42 -4.12 -8.59 -15.97
N GLU A 43 -4.96 -9.30 -16.73
CA GLU A 43 -5.13 -10.76 -16.58
C GLU A 43 -3.87 -11.56 -16.97
N THR A 44 -3.03 -11.00 -17.84
CA THR A 44 -1.80 -11.65 -18.30
C THR A 44 -0.63 -11.47 -17.33
N GLU A 45 -0.72 -10.51 -16.42
CA GLU A 45 0.31 -10.30 -15.41
C GLU A 45 -0.01 -11.13 -14.17
N SER A 46 1.01 -11.76 -13.61
CA SER A 46 0.87 -12.67 -12.48
C SER A 46 2.00 -12.48 -11.47
N ASP A 47 1.78 -12.96 -10.26
CA ASP A 47 2.83 -13.06 -9.26
C ASP A 47 3.81 -14.22 -9.58
N GLU A 48 4.79 -14.42 -8.68
CA GLU A 48 5.78 -15.50 -8.80
C GLU A 48 5.18 -16.91 -8.73
N GLN A 49 3.93 -17.02 -8.28
CA GLN A 49 3.20 -18.28 -8.13
C GLN A 49 2.20 -18.51 -9.28
N GLY A 50 2.15 -17.60 -10.27
CA GLY A 50 1.21 -17.65 -11.39
C GLY A 50 -0.20 -17.16 -11.04
N CYS A 51 -0.41 -16.54 -9.87
CA CYS A 51 -1.67 -15.93 -9.50
C CYS A 51 -1.88 -14.63 -10.30
N PRO A 52 -2.98 -14.47 -11.04
CA PRO A 52 -3.21 -13.29 -11.87
C PRO A 52 -3.34 -12.03 -11.01
N ALA A 53 -2.80 -10.90 -11.49
CA ALA A 53 -2.85 -9.61 -10.81
C ALA A 53 -4.28 -9.05 -10.69
N PHE A 54 -5.14 -9.38 -11.66
CA PHE A 54 -6.55 -8.99 -11.67
C PHE A 54 -7.45 -10.13 -12.12
N ILE A 55 -8.57 -10.32 -11.41
CA ILE A 55 -9.62 -11.27 -11.77
C ILE A 55 -10.95 -10.50 -11.94
N PRO A 56 -11.53 -10.46 -13.15
CA PRO A 56 -12.86 -9.92 -13.39
C PRO A 56 -13.96 -10.57 -12.53
N LEU A 57 -14.97 -9.79 -12.12
CA LEU A 57 -16.08 -10.26 -11.26
C LEU A 57 -16.88 -11.41 -11.89
N ASP A 58 -17.09 -11.39 -13.20
CA ASP A 58 -17.82 -12.40 -13.98
C ASP A 58 -17.12 -13.76 -14.03
N LYS A 59 -15.85 -13.84 -13.63
CA LYS A 59 -15.04 -15.06 -13.65
C LYS A 59 -14.90 -15.72 -12.27
N MET A 60 -15.66 -15.28 -11.26
CA MET A 60 -15.47 -15.69 -9.87
C MET A 60 -16.64 -16.47 -9.29
N THR A 61 -16.32 -17.57 -8.60
CA THR A 61 -17.26 -18.41 -7.84
C THR A 61 -17.02 -18.37 -6.32
N GLU A 62 -15.82 -18.01 -5.84
CA GLU A 62 -15.44 -18.09 -4.42
C GLU A 62 -14.44 -16.99 -4.01
N MET A 63 -14.46 -16.56 -2.75
CA MET A 63 -13.47 -15.60 -2.22
C MET A 63 -12.05 -16.17 -2.34
N LYS A 64 -11.13 -15.42 -2.97
CA LYS A 64 -9.72 -15.82 -3.06
C LYS A 64 -8.87 -15.15 -2.00
N GLU A 65 -8.08 -15.98 -1.33
CA GLU A 65 -6.98 -15.57 -0.47
C GLU A 65 -6.04 -14.64 -1.25
N HIS A 66 -5.51 -13.60 -0.60
CA HIS A 66 -4.60 -12.61 -1.20
C HIS A 66 -5.19 -11.62 -2.21
N TYR A 67 -6.52 -11.54 -2.32
CA TYR A 67 -7.18 -10.57 -3.19
C TYR A 67 -8.02 -9.56 -2.40
N VAL A 68 -8.12 -8.35 -2.94
CA VAL A 68 -9.03 -7.30 -2.48
C VAL A 68 -10.09 -7.07 -3.55
N TYR A 69 -11.34 -7.27 -3.17
CA TYR A 69 -12.48 -6.96 -4.05
C TYR A 69 -12.76 -5.46 -4.11
N GLY A 70 -12.99 -4.91 -5.30
CA GLY A 70 -13.48 -3.54 -5.40
C GLY A 70 -13.54 -3.03 -6.83
N SER A 71 -13.67 -1.71 -6.93
CA SER A 71 -13.63 -0.99 -8.19
C SER A 71 -12.49 0.01 -8.17
N ALA A 72 -11.66 0.01 -9.21
CA ALA A 72 -10.59 0.98 -9.38
C ALA A 72 -10.61 1.58 -10.79
N THR A 73 -10.29 2.87 -10.87
CA THR A 73 -10.20 3.60 -12.13
C THR A 73 -8.74 3.66 -12.57
N HIS A 74 -8.46 3.12 -13.75
CA HIS A 74 -7.15 3.12 -14.37
C HIS A 74 -7.13 4.07 -15.58
N LYS A 75 -5.99 4.72 -15.81
CA LYS A 75 -5.82 5.64 -16.95
C LYS A 75 -6.00 4.94 -18.31
N HIS A 76 -5.56 3.68 -18.41
CA HIS A 76 -5.51 2.95 -19.69
C HIS A 76 -6.57 1.85 -19.80
N LEU A 77 -7.09 1.34 -18.69
CA LEU A 77 -8.04 0.23 -18.66
C LEU A 77 -9.47 0.69 -18.33
N GLY A 78 -9.68 1.98 -18.09
CA GLY A 78 -10.95 2.52 -17.59
C GLY A 78 -11.23 2.10 -16.15
N THR A 79 -12.50 2.18 -15.75
CA THR A 79 -12.95 1.69 -14.44
C THR A 79 -13.26 0.21 -14.54
N ARG A 80 -12.60 -0.60 -13.71
CA ARG A 80 -12.82 -2.05 -13.65
C ARG A 80 -13.28 -2.44 -12.26
N GLN A 81 -14.12 -3.47 -12.21
CA GLN A 81 -14.59 -4.07 -10.97
C GLN A 81 -14.20 -5.55 -10.95
N GLY A 82 -13.64 -5.98 -9.83
CA GLY A 82 -13.15 -7.34 -9.68
C GLY A 82 -12.25 -7.50 -8.46
N TYR A 83 -11.40 -8.51 -8.52
CA TYR A 83 -10.48 -8.87 -7.46
C TYR A 83 -9.07 -8.47 -7.88
N TYR A 84 -8.47 -7.59 -7.09
CA TYR A 84 -7.12 -7.08 -7.27
C TYR A 84 -6.18 -7.85 -6.34
N HIS A 85 -5.11 -8.42 -6.87
CA HIS A 85 -4.11 -9.06 -6.02
C HIS A 85 -3.54 -8.02 -5.06
N VAL A 86 -3.26 -8.38 -3.80
CA VAL A 86 -2.67 -7.46 -2.79
C VAL A 86 -1.30 -6.87 -3.18
N LEU A 87 -0.72 -7.32 -4.29
CA LEU A 87 0.53 -6.84 -4.85
C LEU A 87 0.32 -5.75 -5.93
N THR A 88 -0.93 -5.37 -6.16
CA THR A 88 -1.31 -4.24 -7.02
C THR A 88 -1.49 -2.99 -6.17
N LYS A 89 -1.23 -1.82 -6.77
CA LYS A 89 -1.46 -0.54 -6.10
C LYS A 89 -2.94 -0.33 -5.79
N GLU A 90 -3.80 -0.80 -6.68
CA GLU A 90 -5.25 -0.61 -6.62
C GLU A 90 -5.89 -1.36 -5.46
N ALA A 91 -5.39 -2.55 -5.09
CA ALA A 91 -5.80 -3.21 -3.86
C ALA A 91 -5.64 -2.29 -2.63
N HIS A 92 -4.50 -1.59 -2.52
CA HIS A 92 -4.26 -0.65 -1.42
C HIS A 92 -5.08 0.63 -1.51
N MET A 93 -5.35 1.14 -2.73
CA MET A 93 -6.28 2.27 -2.93
C MET A 93 -7.69 1.92 -2.44
N ILE A 94 -8.18 0.72 -2.78
CA ILE A 94 -9.49 0.22 -2.36
C ILE A 94 -9.55 0.13 -0.84
N LEU A 95 -8.56 -0.52 -0.20
CA LEU A 95 -8.52 -0.65 1.25
C LEU A 95 -8.44 0.72 1.95
N HIS A 96 -7.62 1.64 1.44
CA HIS A 96 -7.53 3.00 1.96
C HIS A 96 -8.86 3.75 1.86
N HIS A 97 -9.59 3.61 0.75
CA HIS A 97 -10.90 4.20 0.59
C HIS A 97 -11.93 3.61 1.58
N ARG A 98 -11.91 2.29 1.79
CA ARG A 98 -12.78 1.63 2.79
C ARG A 98 -12.56 2.19 4.20
N MET A 99 -11.32 2.54 4.57
CA MET A 99 -11.03 3.19 5.86
C MET A 99 -11.61 4.61 6.00
N GLN A 100 -11.90 5.28 4.89
CA GLN A 100 -12.50 6.62 4.89
C GLN A 100 -14.04 6.56 4.86
N GLY A 101 -14.60 5.37 4.63
CA GLY A 101 -16.03 5.15 4.57
C GLY A 101 -16.70 5.11 5.95
N PRO A 102 -18.03 4.86 6.00
CA PRO A 102 -18.82 4.86 7.24
C PRO A 102 -18.37 3.84 8.29
N LEU A 103 -17.59 2.82 7.89
CA LEU A 103 -16.88 1.91 8.80
C LEU A 103 -15.98 2.66 9.80
N GLN A 104 -15.45 3.82 9.42
CA GLN A 104 -14.67 4.69 10.30
C GLN A 104 -15.46 5.08 11.56
N LEU A 105 -16.76 5.35 11.44
CA LEU A 105 -17.60 5.76 12.57
C LEU A 105 -17.89 4.60 13.52
N GLN A 106 -18.19 3.41 12.99
CA GLN A 106 -18.40 2.21 13.82
C GLN A 106 -17.11 1.75 14.51
N TYR A 107 -15.96 1.85 13.84
CA TYR A 107 -14.66 1.51 14.41
C TYR A 107 -14.27 2.52 15.51
N LEU A 108 -14.41 3.83 15.30
CA LEU A 108 -14.00 4.82 16.30
C LEU A 108 -14.82 4.81 17.60
N CYS A 109 -16.08 4.38 17.56
CA CYS A 109 -16.96 4.36 18.74
C CYS A 109 -16.75 3.15 19.68
N ALA A 110 -16.09 2.08 19.24
CA ALA A 110 -16.10 0.78 19.93
C ALA A 110 -14.71 0.29 20.41
N ILE A 111 -13.71 1.18 20.48
CA ILE A 111 -12.31 0.74 20.44
C ILE A 111 -11.44 1.30 21.56
N ASP A 112 -10.81 0.36 22.27
CA ASP A 112 -9.71 0.59 23.22
C ASP A 112 -8.50 1.25 22.55
N GLY A 113 -7.66 1.91 23.35
CA GLY A 113 -6.49 2.67 22.86
C GLY A 113 -5.59 1.92 21.87
N HIS A 114 -5.44 0.59 22.03
CA HIS A 114 -4.63 -0.24 21.15
C HIS A 114 -5.18 -0.36 19.72
N LYS A 115 -6.49 -0.53 19.51
CA LYS A 115 -7.01 -0.63 18.14
C LYS A 115 -7.13 0.74 17.47
N ARG A 116 -7.16 1.84 18.25
CA ARG A 116 -7.03 3.21 17.72
C ARG A 116 -5.63 3.45 17.14
N GLU A 117 -4.60 2.97 17.84
CA GLU A 117 -3.22 3.01 17.34
C GLU A 117 -3.08 2.15 16.06
N ALA A 118 -3.58 0.91 16.09
CA ALA A 118 -3.58 0.00 14.94
C ALA A 118 -4.28 0.62 13.72
N TRP A 119 -5.44 1.24 13.92
CA TRP A 119 -6.17 1.96 12.88
C TRP A 119 -5.35 3.12 12.30
N SER A 120 -4.82 4.00 13.16
CA SER A 120 -4.02 5.15 12.70
C SER A 120 -2.80 4.72 11.90
N ARG A 121 -2.12 3.66 12.34
CA ARG A 121 -0.95 3.12 11.66
C ARG A 121 -1.29 2.48 10.33
N THR A 122 -2.33 1.65 10.29
CA THR A 122 -2.84 1.01 9.08
C THR A 122 -3.27 2.05 8.04
N GLN A 123 -3.99 3.09 8.48
CA GLN A 123 -4.39 4.20 7.61
C GLN A 123 -3.20 4.89 6.97
N LYS A 124 -2.13 5.14 7.73
CA LYS A 124 -0.91 5.77 7.21
C LYS A 124 -0.20 4.88 6.19
N ILE A 125 -0.07 3.58 6.48
CA ILE A 125 0.57 2.60 5.58
C ILE A 125 -0.23 2.49 4.28
N LEU A 126 -1.54 2.27 4.36
CA LEU A 126 -2.40 2.16 3.18
C LEU A 126 -2.43 3.46 2.38
N LYS A 127 -2.46 4.62 3.05
CA LYS A 127 -2.33 5.92 2.37
C LYS A 127 -1.02 6.01 1.59
N PHE A 128 0.12 5.66 2.20
CA PHE A 128 1.41 5.66 1.52
C PHE A 128 1.40 4.72 0.31
N ARG A 129 1.04 3.45 0.50
CA ARG A 129 0.98 2.44 -0.57
C ARG A 129 0.04 2.86 -1.71
N SER A 130 -1.08 3.50 -1.38
CA SER A 130 -2.03 4.01 -2.38
C SER A 130 -1.50 5.17 -3.23
N LEU A 131 -0.47 5.90 -2.77
CA LEU A 131 0.05 7.08 -3.45
C LEU A 131 1.40 6.82 -4.13
N CYS A 132 2.23 5.96 -3.56
CA CYS A 132 3.59 5.69 -4.03
C CYS A 132 3.65 5.05 -5.43
N GLY A 133 4.72 5.34 -6.15
CA GLY A 133 5.02 4.71 -7.45
C GLY A 133 5.64 3.31 -7.31
N LEU A 134 6.19 3.00 -6.14
CA LEU A 134 6.85 1.73 -5.82
C LEU A 134 6.09 1.00 -4.71
N ALA A 135 6.25 -0.32 -4.68
CA ALA A 135 5.66 -1.21 -3.68
C ALA A 135 6.44 -1.25 -2.36
N ASP A 136 7.68 -0.75 -2.36
CA ASP A 136 8.56 -0.82 -1.20
C ASP A 136 8.15 0.15 -0.09
N ASP A 137 8.09 -0.38 1.14
CA ASP A 137 7.86 0.42 2.35
C ASP A 137 9.16 1.01 2.92
N ASP A 138 10.31 0.83 2.26
CA ASP A 138 11.62 1.30 2.73
C ASP A 138 11.66 2.83 2.95
N HIS A 139 10.77 3.59 2.30
CA HIS A 139 10.62 5.04 2.48
C HIS A 139 9.61 5.44 3.57
N CYS A 140 8.92 4.47 4.21
CA CYS A 140 8.04 4.71 5.34
C CYS A 140 8.84 4.81 6.65
N LEU A 141 9.43 5.97 6.93
CA LEU A 141 9.88 6.25 8.28
C LEU A 141 8.70 6.67 9.16
N PHE A 142 8.17 5.74 9.95
CA PHE A 142 7.29 6.05 11.08
C PHE A 142 8.12 6.58 12.25
N THR A 143 8.22 7.90 12.41
CA THR A 143 8.75 8.51 13.65
C THR A 143 7.59 9.03 14.48
N GLY A 144 7.13 8.20 15.42
CA GLY A 144 5.94 8.48 16.22
C GLY A 144 4.68 8.66 15.35
N ASN A 145 4.07 9.85 15.40
CA ASN A 145 2.84 10.16 14.65
C ASN A 145 3.07 10.66 13.21
N ARG A 146 4.31 10.87 12.76
CA ARG A 146 4.60 11.41 11.42
C ARG A 146 5.15 10.33 10.49
N VAL A 147 4.66 10.36 9.25
CA VAL A 147 5.30 9.67 8.12
C VAL A 147 6.28 10.66 7.51
N GLN A 148 7.57 10.36 7.60
CA GLN A 148 8.56 11.07 6.81
C GLN A 148 8.84 10.23 5.56
N THR A 149 8.38 10.71 4.42
CA THR A 149 8.86 10.23 3.13
C THR A 149 10.31 10.65 3.02
N ILE A 150 11.27 9.72 3.07
CA ILE A 150 12.62 10.04 2.65
C ILE A 150 12.56 10.15 1.12
N GLN A 151 12.31 11.35 0.59
CA GLN A 151 12.59 11.64 -0.81
C GLN A 151 14.12 11.57 -1.00
N GLY A 152 14.60 10.38 -1.33
CA GLY A 152 15.99 10.12 -1.66
C GLY A 152 16.23 10.28 -3.16
N LYS A 153 16.87 11.39 -3.54
CA LYS A 153 17.75 11.59 -4.71
C LYS A 153 17.21 11.80 -6.13
N SER A 154 15.92 12.04 -6.35
CA SER A 154 15.43 12.52 -7.67
C SER A 154 14.96 13.98 -7.67
N ALA A 155 14.41 14.50 -6.56
CA ALA A 155 13.87 15.85 -6.51
C ALA A 155 14.94 16.97 -6.42
N LEU A 156 16.15 16.67 -5.91
CA LEU A 156 17.24 17.66 -5.87
C LEU A 156 17.85 17.90 -7.26
N ALA A 157 17.88 16.89 -8.14
CA ALA A 157 18.37 17.04 -9.50
C ALA A 157 17.42 17.90 -10.37
N ALA A 158 16.11 17.82 -10.11
CA ALA A 158 15.11 18.65 -10.78
C ALA A 158 15.13 20.12 -10.29
N LEU A 159 15.53 20.36 -9.04
CA LEU A 159 15.65 21.72 -8.47
C LEU A 159 17.00 22.39 -8.74
N LEU A 160 18.08 21.61 -8.92
CA LEU A 160 19.41 22.14 -9.28
C LEU A 160 19.61 22.30 -10.80
N GLY A 161 18.74 21.72 -11.63
CA GLY A 161 18.76 21.89 -13.10
C GLY A 161 18.07 23.17 -13.61
N ALA A 162 17.43 23.95 -12.73
CA ALA A 162 16.61 25.11 -13.11
C ALA A 162 17.21 26.48 -12.71
N SER A 163 18.47 26.51 -12.27
CA SER A 163 19.25 27.74 -12.11
C SER A 163 20.48 27.62 -12.99
N GLY A 164 20.35 28.12 -14.22
CA GLY A 164 21.35 28.00 -15.27
C GLY A 164 22.65 28.77 -15.00
N MET A 165 23.58 28.54 -15.94
CA MET A 165 24.72 29.35 -16.41
C MET A 165 25.86 28.36 -16.72
N SER A 166 26.08 27.97 -17.98
CA SER A 166 26.84 28.80 -18.94
C SER A 166 28.06 29.42 -18.28
N ARG A 167 29.23 28.79 -18.44
CA ARG A 167 30.40 29.34 -19.17
C ARG A 167 31.68 28.57 -18.81
N TYR A 168 32.57 28.53 -19.81
CA TYR A 168 33.95 28.06 -19.83
C TYR A 168 34.09 26.52 -19.92
N ALA A 169 34.41 25.98 -21.10
CA ALA A 169 35.73 25.97 -21.75
C ALA A 169 36.70 25.06 -20.99
#